data_AF-A0A2V5WC76-F1
#
_entry.id   AF-A0A2V5WC76-F1
#
_cell.length_a   1.000
_cell.length_b   1.000
_cell.length_c   1.000
_cell.angle_alpha   90.00
_cell.angle_beta   90.00
_cell.angle_gamma   90.00
#
_symmetry.space_group_name_H-M   'P 1'
#
loop_
_entity.id
_entity.type
_entity.pdbx_description
1 polymer ?
#
loop_
_entity_poly.entity_id
_entity_poly.type
_entity_poly.pdbx_seq_one_letter_code
_entity_poly.pdbx_strand_id
1 'polypeptide(L)'
;APQKISFRTGGLITGIIGVLMMPWKLVADPSGYIFTWLVGYSALLGPIGGIMIADYFVLRGRHLNLNALYQRDGEHCYTHGFSIVALVSLVVAILPNLPGFLVTVKLLEAGSVPAFFVTLYSYAWFVGFGIAFCLYIALRRVFQNL
;
A
#
# COMPACT_ATOMS: atom_id res chain seq x y z
N ALA A 1 -12.27 21.20 11.18
CA ALA A 1 -11.32 21.35 10.06
C ALA A 1 -9.89 21.42 10.60
N PRO A 2 -8.89 20.86 9.91
CA PRO A 2 -7.47 20.94 10.32
C PRO A 2 -6.99 22.40 10.33
N GLN A 3 -6.29 22.82 11.37
CA GLN A 3 -5.94 24.23 11.60
C GLN A 3 -4.48 24.58 11.28
N LYS A 4 -3.60 23.58 11.13
CA LYS A 4 -2.14 23.79 11.13
C LYS A 4 -1.53 23.98 9.74
N ILE A 5 -2.13 23.43 8.69
CA ILE A 5 -1.55 23.43 7.34
C ILE A 5 -2.61 23.88 6.35
N SER A 6 -2.35 25.00 5.68
CA SER A 6 -3.17 25.49 4.57
C SER A 6 -2.78 24.78 3.27
N PHE A 7 -3.66 24.81 2.26
CA PHE A 7 -3.36 24.24 0.93
C PHE A 7 -2.06 24.79 0.32
N ARG A 8 -1.84 26.11 0.43
CA ARG A 8 -0.63 26.77 -0.07
C ARG A 8 0.62 26.28 0.67
N THR A 9 0.54 26.22 2.00
CA THR A 9 1.64 25.74 2.85
C THR A 9 1.96 24.27 2.55
N GLY A 10 0.93 23.42 2.40
CA GLY A 10 1.08 22.02 2.04
C GLY A 10 1.74 21.85 0.66
N GLY A 11 1.31 22.62 -0.34
CA GLY A 11 1.93 22.60 -1.67
C GLY A 11 3.41 22.98 -1.65
N LEU A 12 3.79 24.01 -0.89
CA LEU A 12 5.18 24.42 -0.74
C LEU A 12 6.03 23.34 -0.04
N ILE A 13 5.53 22.75 1.05
CA ILE A 13 6.22 21.67 1.77
C ILE A 13 6.45 20.47 0.84
N THR A 14 5.40 20.01 0.15
CA THR A 14 5.51 18.87 -0.77
C THR A 14 6.47 19.17 -1.93
N GLY A 15 6.46 20.38 -2.47
CA GLY A 15 7.39 20.80 -3.54
C GLY A 15 8.86 20.77 -3.09
N ILE A 16 9.14 21.32 -1.90
CA ILE A 16 10.49 21.30 -1.33
C ILE A 16 10.95 19.86 -1.08
N ILE A 17 10.12 19.03 -0.45
CA ILE A 17 10.43 17.62 -0.21
C ILE A 17 10.68 16.89 -1.53
N GLY A 18 9.85 17.14 -2.56
CA GLY A 18 10.01 16.53 -3.88
C GLY A 18 11.35 16.84 -4.54
N VAL A 19 11.85 18.08 -4.43
CA VAL A 19 13.19 18.46 -4.93
C VAL A 19 14.29 17.80 -4.09
N LEU A 20 14.14 17.78 -2.76
CA LEU A 20 15.11 17.17 -1.84
C LEU A 20 15.25 15.65 -2.02
N MET A 21 14.20 14.97 -2.50
CA MET A 21 14.28 13.55 -2.87
C MET A 21 15.21 13.27 -4.05
N MET A 22 15.65 14.31 -4.78
CA MET A 22 16.54 14.21 -5.94
C MET A 22 16.07 13.18 -6.98
N PRO A 23 14.84 13.29 -7.52
CA PRO A 23 14.26 12.28 -8.41
C PRO A 23 15.12 12.00 -9.65
N TRP A 24 15.92 12.98 -10.10
CA TRP A 24 16.87 12.81 -11.21
C TRP A 24 17.92 11.72 -10.96
N LYS A 25 18.31 11.46 -9.71
CA LYS A 25 19.23 10.35 -9.39
C LYS A 25 18.59 8.99 -9.62
N LEU A 26 17.28 8.88 -9.38
CA LEU A 26 16.54 7.65 -9.64
C LEU A 26 16.40 7.40 -11.15
N VAL A 27 16.10 8.44 -11.93
CA VAL A 27 15.91 8.32 -13.39
C VAL A 27 17.23 8.13 -14.15
N ALA A 28 18.37 8.52 -13.56
CA ALA A 28 19.69 8.36 -14.17
C ALA A 28 20.09 6.89 -14.41
N ASP A 29 19.50 5.93 -13.67
CA ASP A 29 19.61 4.49 -13.94
C ASP A 29 18.23 3.93 -14.32
N PRO A 30 17.90 3.83 -15.61
CA PRO A 30 16.61 3.32 -16.08
C PRO A 30 16.32 1.88 -15.62
N SER A 31 17.36 1.05 -15.48
CA SER A 31 17.21 -0.36 -15.09
C SER A 31 16.88 -0.49 -13.60
N GLY A 32 17.59 0.24 -12.75
CA GLY A 32 17.29 0.35 -11.32
C GLY A 32 15.93 1.01 -11.07
N TYR A 33 15.59 2.05 -11.82
CA TYR A 33 14.30 2.74 -11.73
C TYR A 33 13.12 1.80 -11.99
N ILE A 34 13.14 1.07 -13.12
CA ILE A 34 12.02 0.21 -13.51
C ILE A 34 11.94 -1.03 -12.62
N PHE A 35 13.01 -1.81 -12.51
CA PHE A 35 12.93 -3.13 -11.88
C PHE A 35 13.03 -3.09 -10.35
N THR A 36 13.72 -2.09 -9.79
CA THR A 36 13.87 -1.98 -8.33
C THR A 36 12.83 -1.04 -7.75
N TRP A 37 12.72 0.16 -8.31
CA TRP A 37 11.91 1.21 -7.70
C TRP A 37 10.43 1.09 -8.04
N LEU A 38 10.07 1.04 -9.33
CA LEU A 38 8.67 0.95 -9.75
C LEU A 38 8.02 -0.36 -9.29
N VAL A 39 8.66 -1.51 -9.50
CA VAL A 39 8.10 -2.80 -9.04
C VAL A 39 7.98 -2.84 -7.52
N GLY A 40 8.99 -2.35 -6.79
CA GLY A 40 8.97 -2.33 -5.32
C GLY A 40 7.86 -1.40 -4.78
N TYR A 41 7.70 -0.23 -5.38
CA TYR A 41 6.61 0.69 -5.08
C TYR A 41 5.23 0.07 -5.39
N SER A 42 5.10 -0.59 -6.54
CA SER A 42 3.89 -1.30 -6.94
C SER A 42 3.53 -2.46 -6.00
N ALA A 43 4.52 -3.12 -5.41
CA ALA A 43 4.31 -4.19 -4.42
C ALA A 43 3.58 -3.69 -3.15
N LEU A 44 3.72 -2.40 -2.82
CA LEU A 44 3.02 -1.77 -1.69
C LEU A 44 1.67 -1.18 -2.11
N LEU A 45 1.62 -0.52 -3.28
CA LEU A 45 0.39 0.09 -3.77
C LEU A 45 -0.69 -0.91 -4.18
N GLY A 46 -0.32 -2.06 -4.73
CA GLY A 46 -1.25 -3.12 -5.13
C GLY A 46 -2.16 -3.54 -3.97
N PRO A 47 -1.60 -3.97 -2.82
CA PRO A 47 -2.35 -4.27 -1.61
C PRO A 47 -3.27 -3.14 -1.11
N ILE A 48 -2.77 -1.90 -1.08
CA ILE A 48 -3.56 -0.72 -0.66
C ILE A 48 -4.77 -0.56 -1.58
N GLY A 49 -4.56 -0.61 -2.89
CA GLY A 49 -5.63 -0.56 -3.89
C GLY A 49 -6.63 -1.71 -3.73
N GLY A 50 -6.15 -2.93 -3.45
CA GLY A 50 -6.98 -4.10 -3.19
C GLY A 50 -7.91 -3.91 -2.01
N ILE A 51 -7.39 -3.40 -0.89
CA ILE A 51 -8.19 -3.11 0.32
C ILE A 51 -9.22 -2.02 0.02
N MET A 52 -8.82 -0.92 -0.62
CA MET A 52 -9.74 0.19 -0.92
C MET A 52 -10.87 -0.24 -1.85
N ILE A 53 -10.57 -1.00 -2.90
CA ILE A 53 -11.58 -1.49 -3.85
C ILE A 53 -12.51 -2.51 -3.17
N ALA A 54 -11.96 -3.42 -2.37
CA ALA A 54 -12.75 -4.37 -1.59
C ALA A 54 -13.71 -3.66 -0.62
N ASP A 55 -13.22 -2.68 0.12
CA ASP A 55 -14.02 -1.93 1.10
C ASP A 55 -15.15 -1.17 0.41
N TYR A 56 -14.83 -0.37 -0.60
CA TYR A 56 -15.79 0.52 -1.22
C TYR A 56 -16.80 -0.21 -2.12
N PHE A 57 -16.34 -1.08 -3.02
CA PHE A 57 -17.23 -1.69 -4.02
C PHE A 57 -17.93 -2.95 -3.49
N VAL A 58 -17.25 -3.79 -2.71
CA VAL A 58 -17.80 -5.09 -2.29
C VAL A 58 -18.51 -5.01 -0.95
N LEU A 59 -17.85 -4.47 0.09
CA LEU A 59 -18.42 -4.47 1.43
C LEU A 59 -19.45 -3.36 1.63
N ARG A 60 -19.17 -2.17 1.12
CA ARG A 60 -20.03 -0.99 1.27
C ARG A 60 -21.02 -0.79 0.11
N GLY A 61 -20.89 -1.54 -0.98
CA GLY A 61 -21.77 -1.42 -2.14
C GLY A 61 -21.79 -0.02 -2.76
N ARG A 62 -20.69 0.75 -2.66
CA ARG A 62 -20.56 2.16 -3.07
C ARG A 62 -21.31 3.17 -2.20
N HIS A 63 -21.72 2.80 -0.99
CA HIS A 63 -22.32 3.70 -0.01
C HIS A 63 -21.31 4.06 1.09
N LEU A 64 -20.83 5.31 1.08
CA LEU A 64 -19.85 5.82 2.06
C LEU A 64 -20.41 7.05 2.77
N ASN A 65 -20.39 7.04 4.10
CA ASN A 65 -20.86 8.16 4.91
C ASN A 65 -19.79 9.26 4.95
N LEU A 66 -19.92 10.24 4.04
CA LEU A 66 -18.96 11.35 3.94
C LEU A 66 -18.87 12.17 5.23
N ASN A 67 -19.97 12.33 5.97
CA ASN A 67 -19.96 13.10 7.21
C ASN A 67 -19.16 12.39 8.29
N ALA A 68 -19.25 11.06 8.38
CA ALA A 68 -18.51 10.26 9.35
C ALA A 68 -16.99 10.25 9.08
N LEU A 69 -16.54 10.41 7.83
CA LEU A 69 -15.11 10.51 7.48
C LEU A 69 -14.41 11.72 8.13
N TYR A 70 -15.16 12.78 8.44
CA TYR A 70 -14.63 13.98 9.09
C TYR A 70 -14.85 14.01 10.61
N GLN A 71 -15.40 12.94 11.19
CA GLN A 71 -15.69 12.83 12.62
C GLN A 71 -14.68 11.93 13.31
N ARG A 72 -14.20 12.37 14.48
CA ARG A 72 -13.21 11.61 15.28
C ARG A 72 -13.78 10.41 16.01
N ASP A 73 -15.08 10.35 16.21
CA ASP A 73 -15.78 9.25 16.88
C ASP A 73 -16.81 8.61 15.92
N GLY A 74 -16.59 8.76 14.60
CA GLY A 74 -17.47 8.21 13.57
C GLY A 74 -17.28 6.71 13.35
N GLU A 75 -18.16 6.12 12.54
CA GLU A 75 -18.16 4.70 12.15
C GLU A 75 -16.88 4.21 11.44
N HIS A 76 -15.95 5.11 11.10
CA HIS A 76 -14.69 4.80 10.43
C HIS A 76 -13.48 4.80 11.36
N CYS A 77 -13.68 5.01 12.67
CA CYS A 77 -12.58 5.07 13.63
C CYS A 77 -12.09 3.71 14.10
N TYR A 78 -12.84 2.62 13.88
CA TYR A 78 -12.41 1.25 14.22
C TYR A 78 -11.77 1.18 15.62
N THR A 79 -10.58 0.57 15.74
CA THR A 79 -9.83 0.50 16.99
C THR A 79 -8.85 1.68 17.06
N HIS A 80 -9.17 2.70 17.86
CA HIS A 80 -8.30 3.88 18.11
C HIS A 80 -7.90 4.66 16.84
N GLY A 81 -8.74 4.69 15.81
CA GLY A 81 -8.49 5.35 14.53
C GLY A 81 -7.92 4.42 13.45
N PHE A 82 -7.67 3.14 13.75
CA PHE A 82 -7.05 2.19 12.83
C PHE A 82 -7.89 0.93 12.62
N SER A 83 -8.06 0.54 11.36
CA SER A 83 -8.59 -0.78 10.98
C SER A 83 -7.47 -1.80 11.10
N ILE A 84 -7.54 -2.63 12.15
CA ILE A 84 -6.60 -3.74 12.34
C ILE A 84 -6.74 -4.74 11.20
N VAL A 85 -7.97 -4.95 10.72
CA VAL A 85 -8.22 -5.80 9.55
C VAL A 85 -7.51 -5.29 8.30
N ALA A 86 -7.54 -3.98 8.03
CA ALA A 86 -6.82 -3.40 6.90
C ALA A 86 -5.30 -3.53 7.06
N LEU A 87 -4.77 -3.27 8.25
CA LEU A 87 -3.33 -3.39 8.53
C LEU A 87 -2.83 -4.82 8.39
N VAL A 88 -3.56 -5.81 8.94
CA VAL A 88 -3.21 -7.22 8.81
C VAL A 88 -3.27 -7.66 7.35
N SER A 89 -4.33 -7.30 6.61
CA SER A 89 -4.43 -7.61 5.18
C SER A 89 -3.29 -7.01 4.37
N LEU A 90 -2.88 -5.78 4.70
CA LEU A 90 -1.75 -5.10 4.06
C LEU A 90 -0.44 -5.85 4.30
N VAL A 91 -0.12 -6.15 5.56
CA VAL A 91 1.13 -6.85 5.92
C VAL A 91 1.18 -8.23 5.27
N VAL A 92 0.11 -9.02 5.38
CA VAL A 92 0.05 -10.38 4.82
C VAL A 92 0.16 -10.37 3.29
N ALA A 93 -0.39 -9.35 2.61
CA ALA A 93 -0.26 -9.24 1.16
C ALA A 93 1.12 -8.79 0.67
N ILE A 94 1.88 -8.06 1.50
CA ILE A 94 3.25 -7.61 1.16
C ILE A 94 4.27 -8.74 1.40
N LEU A 95 4.09 -9.55 2.45
CA LEU A 95 5.07 -10.55 2.88
C LEU A 95 5.59 -11.49 1.77
N PRO A 96 4.74 -12.04 0.87
CA PRO A 96 5.21 -12.91 -0.21
C PRO A 96 6.15 -12.23 -1.20
N ASN A 97 6.04 -10.91 -1.37
CA ASN A 97 6.88 -10.13 -2.29
C ASN A 97 8.28 -9.85 -1.72
N LEU A 98 8.45 -9.95 -0.40
CA LEU A 98 9.66 -9.53 0.29
C LEU A 98 10.92 -10.32 -0.14
N PRO A 99 10.90 -11.66 -0.29
CA PRO A 99 12.08 -12.39 -0.74
C PRO A 99 12.56 -11.99 -2.14
N GLY A 100 11.63 -11.80 -3.10
CA GLY A 100 11.97 -11.36 -4.46
C GLY A 100 12.43 -9.91 -4.52
N PHE A 101 11.88 -9.04 -3.66
CA PHE A 101 12.38 -7.68 -3.48
C PHE A 101 13.83 -7.67 -2.99
N LEU A 102 14.16 -8.46 -1.95
CA LEU A 102 15.50 -8.53 -1.36
C LEU A 102 16.57 -9.00 -2.35
N VAL A 103 16.23 -9.93 -3.24
CA VAL A 103 17.11 -10.34 -4.36
C VAL A 103 17.29 -9.17 -5.36
N THR A 104 16.20 -8.47 -5.69
CA THR A 104 16.23 -7.34 -6.65
C THR A 104 17.09 -6.18 -6.16
N VAL A 105 17.03 -5.85 -4.87
CA VAL A 105 17.89 -4.82 -4.25
C VAL A 105 19.32 -5.31 -3.94
N LYS A 106 19.68 -6.53 -4.37
CA LYS A 106 21.00 -7.16 -4.16
C LYS A 106 21.39 -7.34 -2.69
N LEU A 107 20.39 -7.47 -1.80
CA LEU A 107 20.62 -7.78 -0.38
C LEU A 107 20.66 -9.29 -0.12
N LEU A 108 20.06 -10.09 -1.01
CA LEU A 108 20.16 -11.55 -1.02
C LEU A 108 20.66 -12.03 -2.37
N GLU A 109 21.42 -13.12 -2.37
CA GLU A 109 21.84 -13.78 -3.60
C GLU A 109 20.67 -14.52 -4.25
N ALA A 110 20.55 -14.48 -5.57
CA ALA A 110 19.46 -15.13 -6.29
C ALA A 110 19.40 -16.66 -6.04
N GLY A 111 20.53 -17.30 -5.74
CA GLY A 111 20.59 -18.73 -5.40
C GLY A 111 20.06 -19.07 -4.00
N SER A 112 19.89 -18.08 -3.12
CA SER A 112 19.40 -18.26 -1.75
C SER A 112 17.87 -18.26 -1.64
N VAL A 113 17.17 -17.82 -2.70
CA VAL A 113 15.71 -17.70 -2.73
C VAL A 113 15.15 -18.56 -3.86
N PRO A 114 14.09 -19.36 -3.62
CA PRO A 114 13.44 -20.12 -4.68
C PRO A 114 12.99 -19.22 -5.83
N ALA A 115 13.22 -19.66 -7.08
CA ALA A 115 12.89 -18.90 -8.29
C ALA A 115 11.43 -18.42 -8.33
N PHE A 116 10.52 -19.18 -7.72
CA PHE A 116 9.12 -18.81 -7.53
C PHE A 116 8.93 -17.41 -6.95
N PHE A 117 9.67 -17.03 -5.90
CA PHE A 117 9.50 -15.72 -5.25
C PHE A 117 10.02 -14.56 -6.11
N VAL A 118 11.03 -14.81 -6.95
CA VAL A 118 11.54 -13.81 -7.90
C VAL A 118 10.51 -13.57 -9.01
N THR A 119 9.91 -14.63 -9.54
CA THR A 119 8.80 -14.53 -10.51
C THR A 119 7.57 -13.87 -9.88
N LEU A 120 7.21 -14.23 -8.65
CA LEU A 120 6.09 -13.64 -7.91
C LEU A 120 6.27 -12.14 -7.74
N TYR A 121 7.49 -11.69 -7.38
CA TYR A 121 7.81 -10.27 -7.24
C TYR A 121 7.69 -9.50 -8.58
N SER A 122 7.96 -10.14 -9.72
CA SER A 122 7.74 -9.53 -11.04
C SER A 122 6.25 -9.16 -11.28
N TYR A 123 5.33 -9.83 -10.58
CA TYR A 123 3.89 -9.56 -10.60
C TYR A 123 3.37 -9.04 -9.25
N ALA A 124 4.25 -8.43 -8.44
CA ALA A 124 3.95 -8.08 -7.05
C ALA A 124 2.67 -7.25 -6.87
N TRP A 125 2.38 -6.36 -7.83
CA TRP A 125 1.16 -5.55 -7.81
C TRP A 125 -0.11 -6.41 -7.83
N PHE A 126 -0.21 -7.35 -8.77
CA PHE A 126 -1.40 -8.20 -8.95
C PHE A 126 -1.56 -9.19 -7.81
N VAL A 127 -0.45 -9.79 -7.39
CA VAL A 127 -0.44 -10.75 -6.27
C VAL A 127 -0.83 -10.05 -4.97
N GLY A 128 -0.20 -8.91 -4.68
CA GLY A 128 -0.51 -8.12 -3.49
C GLY A 128 -1.95 -7.60 -3.51
N PHE A 129 -2.43 -7.11 -4.65
CA PHE A 129 -3.83 -6.70 -4.84
C PHE A 129 -4.80 -7.85 -4.53
N GLY A 130 -4.61 -9.01 -5.17
CA GLY A 130 -5.51 -10.16 -5.03
C GLY A 130 -5.55 -10.70 -3.61
N ILE A 131 -4.39 -10.86 -2.97
CA ILE A 131 -4.30 -11.32 -1.58
C ILE A 131 -5.00 -10.33 -0.65
N ALA A 132 -4.67 -9.03 -0.75
CA ALA A 132 -5.23 -8.03 0.13
C ALA A 132 -6.75 -7.88 -0.06
N PHE A 133 -7.23 -7.92 -1.31
CA PHE A 133 -8.65 -7.85 -1.64
C PHE A 133 -9.44 -9.02 -1.01
N CYS A 134 -9.00 -10.25 -1.25
CA CYS A 134 -9.67 -11.44 -0.73
C CYS A 134 -9.59 -11.51 0.80
N LEU A 135 -8.41 -11.26 1.37
CA LEU A 135 -8.18 -11.34 2.81
C LEU A 135 -8.95 -10.25 3.57
N TYR A 136 -8.99 -9.02 3.03
CA TYR A 136 -9.77 -7.95 3.64
C TYR A 136 -11.27 -8.28 3.66
N ILE A 137 -11.84 -8.80 2.56
CA ILE A 137 -13.25 -9.21 2.54
C ILE A 137 -13.51 -10.33 3.57
N ALA A 138 -12.65 -11.35 3.61
CA ALA A 138 -12.81 -12.48 4.51
C ALA A 138 -12.74 -12.02 5.98
N LEU A 139 -11.68 -11.31 6.36
CA LEU A 139 -11.47 -10.85 7.73
C LEU A 139 -12.53 -9.83 8.14
N ARG A 140 -12.90 -8.91 7.25
CA ARG A 140 -13.85 -7.85 7.60
C ARG A 140 -15.28 -8.35 7.78
N ARG A 141 -15.65 -9.46 7.11
CA ARG A 141 -16.92 -10.15 7.35
C ARG A 141 -16.95 -10.84 8.72
N VAL A 142 -15.81 -11.36 9.18
CA VAL A 142 -15.69 -12.03 10.48
C VAL A 142 -15.55 -11.03 11.63
N PHE A 143 -14.76 -9.99 11.45
CA PHE A 143 -14.43 -8.98 12.46
C PHE A 143 -14.93 -7.60 12.03
N GLN A 144 -16.21 -7.34 12.24
CA GLN A 144 -16.85 -6.08 11.81
C GLN A 144 -16.36 -4.85 12.59
N ASN A 145 -15.91 -5.04 13.84
CA ASN A 145 -15.52 -3.97 14.76
C ASN A 145 -13.99 -3.74 14.86
N LEU A 146 -13.17 -4.53 14.14
CA LEU A 146 -11.71 -4.45 14.19
C LEU A 146 -11.10 -3.75 12.97
#